data_AF-T0Z8M3-F1
#
_entry.id   AF-T0Z8M3-F1
#
_cell.length_a   1.000
_cell.length_b   1.000
_cell.length_c   1.000
_cell.angle_alpha   90.00
_cell.angle_beta   90.00
_cell.angle_gamma   90.00
#
_symmetry.space_group_name_H-M   'P 1'
#
loop_
_entity.id
_entity.type
_entity.pdbx_description
1 polymer ?
#
loop_
_entity_poly.entity_id
_entity_poly.type
_entity_poly.pdbx_seq_one_letter_code
_entity_poly.pdbx_strand_id
1 'polypeptide(L)'
;MFTFGMLMLVMANNFMQLFFGWEAVGVVSYLLIGFWYKRPSAIFANLKAFLVNRVGDLGFIIGIAALFSYTHSLSYQAAFAAAPHLAHQTL
;
A
#
# COMPACT_ATOMS: atom_id res chain seq x y z
N MET A 1 -4.03 17.26 -2.28
CA MET A 1 -3.26 16.26 -1.51
C MET A 1 -3.57 14.82 -1.92
N PHE A 2 -4.83 14.41 -2.04
CA PHE A 2 -5.17 13.05 -2.49
C PHE A 2 -4.60 12.69 -3.89
N THR A 3 -4.76 13.59 -4.86
CA THR A 3 -4.21 13.45 -6.21
C THR A 3 -2.68 13.39 -6.24
N PHE A 4 -2.01 14.07 -5.31
CA PHE A 4 -0.56 14.03 -5.17
C PHE A 4 -0.08 12.68 -4.61
N GLY A 5 -0.77 12.11 -3.62
CA GLY A 5 -0.50 10.76 -3.12
C GLY A 5 -0.70 9.69 -4.20
N MET A 6 -1.77 9.81 -4.98
CA MET A 6 -2.02 8.91 -6.13
C MET A 6 -0.94 9.04 -7.22
N LEU A 7 -0.47 10.25 -7.52
CA LEU A 7 0.63 10.45 -8.48
C LEU A 7 1.96 9.85 -7.98
N MET A 8 2.26 9.99 -6.68
CA MET A 8 3.45 9.38 -6.06
C MET A 8 3.42 7.85 -6.14
N LEU A 9 2.22 7.26 -6.00
CA LEU A 9 2.00 5.83 -6.12
C LEU A 9 2.21 5.35 -7.56
N VAL A 10 1.66 6.06 -8.56
CA VAL A 10 1.81 5.70 -9.98
C VAL A 10 3.26 5.85 -10.47
N MET A 11 4.02 6.81 -9.93
CA MET A 11 5.44 7.00 -10.28
C MET A 11 6.41 6.11 -9.47
N ALA A 12 5.91 5.25 -8.57
CA ALA A 12 6.78 4.41 -7.77
C ALA A 12 7.53 3.39 -8.65
N ASN A 13 8.87 3.41 -8.60
CA ASN A 13 9.71 2.45 -9.34
C ASN A 13 10.23 1.29 -8.47
N ASN A 14 9.83 1.27 -7.20
CA ASN A 14 10.18 0.23 -6.25
C ASN A 14 9.01 0.02 -5.27
N PHE A 15 8.92 -1.19 -4.72
CA PHE A 15 7.83 -1.57 -3.83
C PHE A 15 7.83 -0.77 -2.51
N MET A 16 9.00 -0.27 -2.09
CA MET A 16 9.12 0.55 -0.88
C MET A 16 8.54 1.96 -1.06
N GLN A 17 8.75 2.56 -2.23
CA GLN A 17 8.16 3.83 -2.62
C GLN A 17 6.65 3.68 -2.84
N LEU A 18 6.21 2.52 -3.36
CA LEU A 18 4.79 2.20 -3.45
C LEU A 18 4.14 2.15 -2.06
N PHE A 19 4.81 1.52 -1.08
CA PHE A 19 4.34 1.48 0.30
C PHE A 19 4.26 2.88 0.94
N PHE A 20 5.26 3.74 0.71
CA PHE A 20 5.20 5.13 1.15
C PHE A 20 4.04 5.92 0.53
N GLY A 21 3.81 5.76 -0.78
CA GLY A 21 2.67 6.38 -1.45
C GLY A 21 1.32 5.87 -0.94
N TRP A 22 1.25 4.58 -0.62
CA TRP A 22 0.07 3.93 -0.06
C TRP A 22 -0.30 4.47 1.32
N GLU A 23 0.66 4.56 2.25
CA GLU A 23 0.46 5.16 3.58
C GLU A 23 0.02 6.63 3.47
N ALA A 24 0.63 7.40 2.55
CA ALA A 24 0.26 8.79 2.32
C ALA A 24 -1.20 8.95 1.86
N VAL A 25 -1.68 8.07 0.98
CA VAL A 25 -3.09 8.04 0.54
C VAL A 25 -4.01 7.64 1.70
N GLY A 26 -3.61 6.66 2.52
CA GLY A 26 -4.36 6.24 3.71
C GLY A 26 -4.58 7.37 4.73
N VAL A 27 -3.52 8.12 5.05
CA VAL A 27 -3.59 9.27 5.97
C VAL A 27 -4.48 10.39 5.40
N VAL A 28 -4.38 10.68 4.11
CA VAL A 28 -5.21 11.72 3.48
C VAL A 28 -6.69 11.32 3.44
N SER A 29 -7.00 10.04 3.16
CA SER A 29 -8.36 9.51 3.25
C SER A 29 -8.93 9.62 4.66
N TYR A 30 -8.13 9.30 5.69
CA TYR A 30 -8.53 9.45 7.10
C TYR A 30 -8.90 10.90 7.45
N LEU A 31 -8.09 11.86 7.04
CA LEU A 31 -8.35 13.28 7.31
C LEU A 31 -9.62 13.78 6.57
N LEU A 32 -9.88 13.28 5.36
CA LEU A 32 -11.08 13.64 4.60
C LEU A 32 -12.37 13.07 5.19
N ILE A 33 -12.36 11.81 5.64
CA ILE A 33 -13.51 11.19 6.31
C ILE A 33 -13.76 11.86 7.68
N GLY A 34 -12.68 12.22 8.38
CA GLY A 34 -12.72 12.95 9.64
C GLY A 34 -13.10 14.44 9.54
N PHE A 35 -13.26 15.01 8.33
CA PHE A 35 -13.54 16.44 8.16
C PHE A 35 -14.83 16.89 8.87
N TRP A 36 -15.84 16.03 8.92
CA TRP A 36 -17.10 16.26 9.66
C TRP A 36 -17.04 15.71 11.11
N TYR A 37 -16.01 16.08 11.86
CA TYR A 37 -15.77 15.60 13.23
C TYR A 37 -16.92 15.90 14.22
N LYS A 38 -17.81 16.85 13.92
CA LYS A 38 -19.01 17.13 14.74
C LYS A 38 -20.03 15.99 14.78
N ARG A 39 -19.98 15.03 13.85
CA ARG A 39 -20.89 13.87 13.86
C ARG A 39 -20.17 12.64 14.45
N PRO A 40 -20.67 12.03 15.53
CA PRO A 40 -20.06 10.82 16.11
C PRO A 40 -20.03 9.64 15.12
N SER A 41 -20.98 9.58 14.18
CA SER A 41 -20.97 8.59 13.09
C SER A 41 -19.77 8.74 12.15
N ALA A 42 -19.31 9.97 11.89
CA ALA A 42 -18.14 10.22 11.05
C ALA A 42 -16.85 9.79 11.75
N ILE A 43 -16.75 9.93 13.08
CA ILE A 43 -15.61 9.46 13.87
C ILE A 43 -15.51 7.93 13.83
N PHE A 44 -16.63 7.22 14.03
CA PHE A 44 -16.65 5.75 13.95
C PHE A 44 -16.34 5.24 12.53
N ALA A 45 -16.86 5.90 11.50
CA ALA A 45 -16.57 5.55 10.11
C ALA A 45 -15.09 5.77 9.77
N ASN A 46 -14.51 6.87 10.26
CA ASN A 46 -13.11 7.18 10.08
C ASN A 46 -12.19 6.13 10.74
N LEU A 47 -12.54 5.72 11.96
CA LEU A 47 -11.76 4.73 12.70
C LEU A 47 -11.83 3.34 12.05
N LYS A 48 -13.00 2.94 11.53
CA LYS A 48 -13.14 1.71 10.73
C LYS A 48 -12.33 1.76 9.44
N ALA A 49 -12.39 2.88 8.71
CA ALA A 49 -11.64 3.04 7.47
C ALA A 49 -10.12 2.97 7.72
N PHE A 50 -9.63 3.58 8.79
CA PHE A 50 -8.22 3.49 9.20
C PHE A 50 -7.81 2.06 9.54
N LEU A 51 -8.63 1.36 10.34
CA LEU A 51 -8.32 -0.01 10.76
C LEU A 51 -8.21 -0.96 9.55
N VAL A 52 -9.15 -0.84 8.60
CA VAL A 52 -9.15 -1.65 7.36
C VAL A 52 -7.94 -1.32 6.49
N ASN A 53 -7.57 -0.03 6.38
CA ASN A 53 -6.35 0.36 5.66
C ASN A 53 -5.12 -0.29 6.30
N ARG A 54 -5.01 -0.25 7.63
CA ARG A 54 -3.87 -0.81 8.36
C ARG A 54 -3.73 -2.32 8.23
N VAL A 55 -4.86 -3.04 8.19
CA VAL A 55 -4.85 -4.48 7.91
C VAL A 55 -4.38 -4.76 6.48
N GLY A 56 -4.79 -3.91 5.52
CA GLY A 56 -4.28 -3.95 4.16
C GLY A 56 -2.76 -3.73 4.09
N ASP A 57 -2.24 -2.75 4.84
CA ASP A 57 -0.81 -2.43 4.91
C ASP A 57 0.03 -3.64 5.38
N LEU A 58 -0.49 -4.41 6.36
CA LEU A 58 0.17 -5.64 6.83
C LEU A 58 0.23 -6.72 5.72
N GLY A 59 -0.87 -6.93 5.00
CA GLY A 59 -0.88 -7.82 3.84
C GLY A 59 0.09 -7.38 2.76
N PHE A 60 0.21 -6.07 2.56
CA PHE A 60 1.12 -5.47 1.60
C PHE A 60 2.59 -5.68 1.99
N ILE A 61 2.95 -5.48 3.26
CA ILE A 61 4.29 -5.74 3.79
C ILE A 61 4.64 -7.22 3.66
N ILE A 62 3.71 -8.14 3.98
CA ILE A 62 3.94 -9.58 3.83
C ILE A 62 4.17 -9.94 2.35
N GLY A 63 3.40 -9.36 1.43
CA GLY A 63 3.59 -9.54 -0.02
C GLY A 63 4.96 -9.06 -0.49
N ILE A 64 5.40 -7.88 -0.04
CA ILE A 64 6.74 -7.35 -0.34
C ILE A 64 7.83 -8.23 0.27
N ALA A 65 7.66 -8.69 1.51
CA ALA A 65 8.62 -9.55 2.19
C ALA A 65 8.76 -10.91 1.48
N ALA A 66 7.65 -11.49 1.01
CA ALA A 66 7.68 -12.70 0.21
C ALA A 66 8.42 -12.46 -1.11
N LEU A 67 8.07 -11.40 -1.85
CA LEU A 67 8.78 -11.00 -3.07
C LEU A 67 10.28 -10.83 -2.83
N PHE A 68 10.67 -10.13 -1.76
CA PHE A 68 12.05 -9.91 -1.38
C PHE A 68 12.78 -11.22 -1.04
N SER A 69 12.11 -12.19 -0.41
CA SER A 69 12.71 -13.49 -0.09
C SER A 69 13.10 -14.30 -1.35
N TYR A 70 12.37 -14.12 -2.46
CA TYR A 70 12.62 -14.82 -3.71
C TYR A 70 13.53 -14.05 -4.67
N THR A 71 13.43 -12.71 -4.71
CA THR A 71 14.13 -11.88 -5.70
C THR A 71 15.32 -11.11 -5.12
N HIS A 72 15.45 -11.08 -3.79
CA HIS A 72 16.42 -10.26 -3.02
C HIS A 72 16.44 -8.78 -3.40
N SER A 73 15.39 -8.29 -4.08
CA SER A 73 15.35 -6.95 -4.63
C SER A 73 13.94 -6.37 -4.55
N LEU A 74 13.86 -5.10 -4.18
CA LEU A 74 12.61 -4.34 -4.05
C LEU A 74 12.29 -3.52 -5.31
N SER A 75 13.05 -3.70 -6.39
CA SER A 75 12.82 -3.04 -7.68
C SER A 75 11.76 -3.80 -8.49
N TYR A 76 10.86 -3.08 -9.16
CA TYR A 76 9.89 -3.70 -10.06
C TYR A 76 10.56 -4.50 -11.17
N GLN A 77 11.67 -4.01 -11.73
CA GLN A 77 12.37 -4.68 -12.81
C GLN A 77 12.89 -6.06 -12.37
N ALA A 78 13.44 -6.16 -11.15
CA ALA A 78 13.91 -7.43 -10.61
C ALA A 78 12.75 -8.38 -10.30
N ALA A 79 11.63 -7.86 -9.80
CA ALA A 79 10.43 -8.65 -9.56
C ALA A 79 9.81 -9.22 -10.85
N PHE A 80 9.67 -8.39 -11.89
CA PHE A 80 9.14 -8.83 -13.19
C PHE A 80 10.11 -9.75 -13.94
N ALA A 81 11.43 -9.59 -13.76
CA ALA A 81 12.42 -10.50 -14.31
C ALA A 81 12.39 -11.88 -13.62
N ALA A 82 12.10 -11.92 -12.31
CA ALA A 82 11.96 -13.16 -11.56
C ALA A 82 10.57 -13.82 -11.70
N ALA A 83 9.54 -13.08 -12.11
CA ALA A 83 8.18 -13.58 -12.30
C ALA A 83 8.08 -14.86 -13.17
N PRO A 84 8.74 -14.97 -14.35
CA PRO A 84 8.70 -16.21 -15.14
C PRO A 84 9.40 -17.39 -14.45
N HIS A 85 10.44 -17.15 -13.65
CA HIS A 85 11.10 -18.21 -12.87
C HIS A 85 10.24 -18.72 -11.71
N LEU A 86 9.47 -17.84 -11.06
CA LEU A 86 8.54 -18.19 -9.98
C LEU A 86 7.27 -18.86 -10.52
N ALA A 87 6.80 -18.48 -11.70
CA ALA A 87 5.64 -19.11 -12.35
C ALA A 87 5.89 -20.56 -12.78
N HIS A 88 7.15 -20.93 -13.05
CA HIS A 88 7.55 -22.29 -13.41
C HIS A 88 7.99 -23.16 -12.23
N GLN A 89 8.17 -22.59 -11.04
CA GLN A 89 8.30 -23.36 -9.80
C GLN A 89 6.91 -23.78 -9.30
N THR A 90 6.24 -24.63 -10.08
CA THR A 90 5.18 -25.49 -9.55
C THR A 90 5.79 -26.42 -8.51
N LEU A 91 5.13 -26.50 -7.34
CA LEU A 91 5.38 -27.50 -6.29
C LEU A 91 5.52 -28.92 -6.86
#